data_AF-A0A8C7WUI1-F1
#
_entry.id   AF-A0A8C7WUI1-F1
#
_cell.length_a   1.000
_cell.length_b   1.000
_cell.length_c   1.000
_cell.angle_alpha   90.00
_cell.angle_beta   90.00
_cell.angle_gamma   90.00
#
_symmetry.space_group_name_H-M   'P 1'
#
loop_
_entity.id
_entity.type
_entity.pdbx_description
1 polymer ?
#
loop_
_entity_poly.entity_id
_entity_poly.type
_entity_poly.pdbx_seq_one_letter_code
_entity_poly.pdbx_strand_id
1 'polypeptide(L)'
;MSVPPKTRLANKQGVSKENDDQKRATACSATSISPDAASIENEKLATISLLEEMKKLRQENIQGHNHTKESLNRLEKTMTDIKEQIADHQQRIGELEGRVNSTEDRGAKHHRVLRYLLQRERQHSAECEELQNRMRRNNLRIYQIPEGSEVGNMAVFVKDLLPKVLTLPAGLDINIERAHRSLQSRPTSSTAPPRSILVRFLDAAVKDVVLQQAWRQGKVTFKDKRIFFDQDYSPELQKKRSKVHSVVKQLKQKNIQAKCLYPARLKIKLDSGEKTFATLISASDTLEKLGVQVTVGERERIEEKLAEEWISRRRSENDTLFMADLKAMVEE
;
A
#
# COMPACT_ATOMS: atom_id res chain seq x y z
N MET A 1 27.06 -24.25 -8.44
CA MET A 1 27.34 -25.59 -7.88
C MET A 1 26.84 -26.63 -8.89
N SER A 2 27.80 -27.39 -9.44
CA SER A 2 27.62 -28.67 -10.15
C SER A 2 27.05 -29.71 -9.15
N VAL A 3 26.29 -30.76 -9.45
CA VAL A 3 26.48 -31.96 -10.33
C VAL A 3 25.09 -32.72 -10.44
N PRO A 4 24.90 -33.93 -11.04
CA PRO A 4 24.34 -34.22 -12.38
C PRO A 4 23.10 -35.19 -12.38
N PRO A 5 22.62 -35.70 -13.55
CA PRO A 5 21.41 -36.54 -13.66
C PRO A 5 21.68 -38.06 -13.71
N LYS A 6 20.68 -38.87 -13.33
CA LYS A 6 20.74 -40.35 -13.39
C LYS A 6 19.92 -40.95 -14.53
N THR A 7 20.68 -41.48 -15.49
CA THR A 7 20.58 -42.79 -16.16
C THR A 7 19.25 -43.32 -16.72
N ARG A 8 19.28 -43.47 -18.04
CA ARG A 8 18.47 -44.25 -18.98
C ARG A 8 18.78 -45.75 -18.86
N LEU A 9 17.76 -46.61 -18.82
CA LEU A 9 17.88 -48.04 -19.16
C LEU A 9 16.80 -48.41 -20.18
N ALA A 10 17.27 -48.85 -21.33
CA ALA A 10 16.47 -49.35 -22.44
C ALA A 10 16.16 -50.83 -22.22
N ASN A 11 14.92 -51.23 -22.47
CA ASN A 11 14.52 -52.63 -22.55
C ASN A 11 14.21 -52.93 -24.02
N LYS A 12 14.89 -53.92 -24.61
CA LYS A 12 14.56 -54.48 -25.93
C LYS A 12 14.68 -56.00 -25.86
N GLN A 13 13.62 -56.63 -26.34
CA GLN A 13 13.41 -58.08 -26.47
C GLN A 13 14.44 -58.72 -27.41
N GLY A 14 14.73 -60.00 -27.16
CA GLY A 14 15.42 -60.90 -28.08
C GLY A 14 15.17 -62.35 -27.65
N VAL A 15 14.36 -63.05 -28.45
CA VAL A 15 14.05 -64.49 -28.36
C VAL A 15 15.20 -65.28 -28.97
N SER A 16 15.59 -66.40 -28.35
CA SER A 16 16.20 -67.52 -29.06
C SER A 16 15.91 -68.84 -28.34
N LYS A 17 15.33 -69.77 -29.12
CA LYS A 17 15.10 -71.18 -28.81
C LYS A 17 16.43 -71.92 -28.81
N GLU A 18 16.56 -72.91 -27.94
CA GLU A 18 17.42 -74.08 -28.19
C GLU A 18 16.77 -75.31 -27.53
N ASN A 19 16.49 -76.30 -28.38
CA ASN A 19 16.13 -77.66 -28.01
C ASN A 19 17.43 -78.37 -27.61
N ASP A 20 17.37 -79.27 -26.63
CA ASP A 20 18.23 -80.45 -26.68
C ASP A 20 17.52 -81.67 -26.09
N ASP A 21 17.32 -82.63 -26.99
CA ASP A 21 16.94 -84.01 -26.73
C ASP A 21 18.10 -84.72 -26.02
N GLN A 22 17.83 -85.43 -24.93
CA GLN A 22 18.69 -86.54 -24.52
C GLN A 22 17.88 -87.71 -23.98
N LYS A 23 17.68 -88.66 -24.91
CA LYS A 23 17.33 -90.06 -24.63
C LYS A 23 18.45 -90.70 -23.80
N ARG A 24 18.08 -91.38 -22.71
CA ARG A 24 18.86 -92.50 -22.18
C ARG A 24 17.94 -93.55 -21.59
N ALA A 25 17.79 -94.65 -22.32
CA ALA A 25 17.21 -95.89 -21.83
C ALA A 25 18.34 -96.82 -21.39
N THR A 26 18.26 -97.35 -20.16
CA THR A 26 18.97 -98.58 -19.80
C THR A 26 18.24 -99.35 -18.70
N ALA A 27 17.65 -100.48 -19.13
CA ALA A 27 17.47 -101.79 -18.51
C ALA A 27 17.12 -101.99 -17.01
N CYS A 28 16.01 -102.71 -16.83
CA CYS A 28 15.65 -103.72 -15.83
C CYS A 28 16.72 -104.21 -14.84
N SER A 29 16.32 -104.29 -13.57
CA SER A 29 16.47 -105.48 -12.72
C SER A 29 15.25 -105.59 -11.82
N ALA A 30 14.46 -106.64 -12.01
CA ALA A 30 13.34 -106.99 -11.15
C ALA A 30 13.83 -107.87 -9.99
N THR A 31 13.62 -107.40 -8.76
CA THR A 31 13.68 -108.25 -7.57
C THR A 31 12.35 -108.08 -6.83
N SER A 32 11.48 -109.07 -7.00
CA SER A 32 10.20 -109.20 -6.32
C SER A 32 10.43 -109.59 -4.86
N ILE A 33 10.09 -108.68 -3.94
CA ILE A 33 9.80 -108.99 -2.54
C ILE A 33 8.39 -108.49 -2.27
N SER A 34 7.46 -109.42 -2.11
CA SER A 34 6.05 -109.20 -1.81
C SER A 34 5.86 -108.61 -0.41
N PRO A 35 5.10 -107.51 -0.22
CA PRO A 35 4.64 -107.11 1.10
C PRO A 35 3.26 -107.70 1.42
N ASP A 36 3.04 -108.00 2.71
CA ASP A 36 1.81 -108.51 3.29
C ASP A 36 0.59 -107.60 3.04
N ALA A 37 -0.58 -108.21 2.82
CA ALA A 37 -1.82 -107.54 2.42
C ALA A 37 -2.29 -106.42 3.38
N ALA A 38 -1.93 -106.47 4.66
CA ALA A 38 -2.29 -105.45 5.66
C ALA A 38 -1.44 -104.16 5.58
N SER A 39 -0.18 -104.24 5.11
CA SER A 39 0.66 -103.04 4.87
C SER A 39 0.23 -102.31 3.59
N ILE A 40 -0.20 -103.06 2.58
CA ILE A 40 -0.67 -102.49 1.30
C ILE A 40 -1.99 -101.73 1.48
N GLU A 41 -2.90 -102.19 2.36
CA GLU A 41 -4.15 -101.46 2.65
C GLU A 41 -3.92 -100.17 3.44
N ASN A 42 -3.01 -100.17 4.42
CA ASN A 42 -2.64 -98.94 5.15
C ASN A 42 -1.91 -97.92 4.25
N GLU A 43 -1.03 -98.37 3.35
CA GLU A 43 -0.39 -97.49 2.35
C GLU A 43 -1.40 -96.95 1.34
N LYS A 44 -2.39 -97.76 0.92
CA LYS A 44 -3.49 -97.31 0.04
C LYS A 44 -4.39 -96.26 0.73
N LEU A 45 -4.73 -96.46 2.00
CA LEU A 45 -5.49 -95.46 2.77
C LEU A 45 -4.70 -94.17 2.99
N ALA A 46 -3.41 -94.26 3.28
CA ALA A 46 -2.54 -93.09 3.43
C ALA A 46 -2.38 -92.31 2.09
N THR A 47 -2.27 -93.02 0.97
CA THR A 47 -2.21 -92.38 -0.37
C THR A 47 -3.54 -91.76 -0.78
N ILE A 48 -4.68 -92.35 -0.42
CA ILE A 48 -6.00 -91.73 -0.63
C ILE A 48 -6.16 -90.46 0.22
N SER A 49 -5.78 -90.50 1.50
CA SER A 49 -5.78 -89.33 2.40
C SER A 49 -4.89 -88.21 1.87
N LEU A 50 -3.68 -88.54 1.39
CA LEU A 50 -2.77 -87.58 0.78
C LEU A 50 -3.33 -86.97 -0.52
N LEU A 51 -4.03 -87.78 -1.33
CA LEU A 51 -4.71 -87.30 -2.53
C LEU A 51 -5.87 -86.34 -2.20
N GLU A 52 -6.59 -86.56 -1.11
CA GLU A 52 -7.62 -85.64 -0.63
C GLU A 52 -7.03 -84.33 -0.12
N GLU A 53 -5.94 -84.36 0.64
CA GLU A 53 -5.21 -83.16 1.06
C GLU A 53 -4.63 -82.40 -0.13
N MET A 54 -4.06 -83.08 -1.12
CA MET A 54 -3.58 -82.47 -2.36
C MET A 54 -4.71 -81.80 -3.16
N LYS A 55 -5.90 -82.41 -3.20
CA LYS A 55 -7.09 -81.81 -3.82
C LYS A 55 -7.53 -80.56 -3.07
N LYS A 56 -7.54 -80.60 -1.73
CA LYS A 56 -7.88 -79.46 -0.88
C LYS A 56 -6.90 -78.30 -1.05
N LEU A 57 -5.58 -78.57 -1.02
CA LEU A 57 -4.54 -77.56 -1.26
C LEU A 57 -4.63 -76.94 -2.65
N ARG A 58 -4.95 -77.74 -3.69
CA ARG A 58 -5.21 -77.20 -5.04
C ARG A 58 -6.43 -76.28 -5.05
N GLN A 59 -7.49 -76.65 -4.35
CA GLN A 59 -8.70 -75.84 -4.25
C GLN A 59 -8.46 -74.53 -3.51
N GLU A 60 -7.73 -74.57 -2.38
CA GLU A 60 -7.31 -73.38 -1.63
C GLU A 60 -6.39 -72.47 -2.46
N ASN A 61 -5.44 -73.04 -3.21
CA ASN A 61 -4.61 -72.27 -4.13
C ASN A 61 -5.41 -71.61 -5.27
N ILE A 62 -6.40 -72.31 -5.84
CA ILE A 62 -7.29 -71.74 -6.85
C ILE A 62 -8.11 -70.60 -6.24
N GLN A 63 -8.62 -70.78 -5.02
CA GLN A 63 -9.36 -69.73 -4.31
C GLN A 63 -8.48 -68.51 -3.99
N GLY A 64 -7.25 -68.72 -3.50
CA GLY A 64 -6.29 -67.64 -3.26
C GLY A 64 -5.88 -66.92 -4.54
N HIS A 65 -5.69 -67.66 -5.63
CA HIS A 65 -5.42 -67.08 -6.95
C HIS A 65 -6.59 -66.24 -7.47
N ASN A 66 -7.82 -66.73 -7.30
CA ASN A 66 -9.02 -65.97 -7.67
C ASN A 66 -9.17 -64.70 -6.81
N HIS A 67 -8.94 -64.79 -5.49
CA HIS A 67 -9.02 -63.65 -4.58
C HIS A 67 -7.96 -62.58 -4.89
N THR A 68 -6.73 -63.00 -5.17
CA THR A 68 -5.64 -62.10 -5.59
C THR A 68 -5.94 -61.46 -6.95
N LYS A 69 -6.47 -62.22 -7.91
CA LYS A 69 -6.92 -61.69 -9.20
C LYS A 69 -8.05 -60.66 -9.05
N GLU A 70 -9.04 -60.93 -8.20
CA GLU A 70 -10.10 -59.97 -7.91
C GLU A 70 -9.56 -58.69 -7.26
N SER A 71 -8.62 -58.83 -6.33
CA SER A 71 -7.97 -57.69 -5.66
C SER A 71 -7.14 -56.86 -6.65
N LEU A 72 -6.42 -57.50 -7.58
CA LEU A 72 -5.69 -56.82 -8.66
C LEU A 72 -6.64 -56.08 -9.60
N ASN A 73 -7.76 -56.70 -9.99
CA ASN A 73 -8.78 -56.03 -10.82
C ASN A 73 -9.40 -54.82 -10.10
N ARG A 74 -9.60 -54.88 -8.78
CA ARG A 74 -10.07 -53.74 -7.98
C ARG A 74 -9.03 -52.63 -7.94
N LEU A 75 -7.75 -52.98 -7.73
CA LEU A 75 -6.65 -52.02 -7.75
C LEU A 75 -6.53 -51.35 -9.11
N GLU A 76 -6.61 -52.11 -10.20
CA GLU A 76 -6.58 -51.58 -11.57
C GLU A 76 -7.68 -50.54 -11.79
N LYS A 77 -8.92 -50.83 -11.37
CA LYS A 77 -10.03 -49.86 -11.41
C LYS A 77 -9.75 -48.60 -10.58
N THR A 78 -9.27 -48.74 -9.35
CA THR A 78 -8.95 -47.56 -8.53
C THR A 78 -7.82 -46.74 -9.15
N MET A 79 -6.85 -47.38 -9.81
CA MET A 79 -5.75 -46.69 -10.48
C MET A 79 -6.22 -45.95 -11.73
N THR A 80 -7.18 -46.50 -12.48
CA THR A 80 -7.81 -45.79 -13.61
C THR A 80 -8.62 -44.58 -13.12
N ASP A 81 -9.38 -44.73 -12.05
CA ASP A 81 -10.18 -43.64 -11.47
C ASP A 81 -9.28 -42.51 -10.95
N ILE A 82 -8.18 -42.85 -10.24
CA ILE A 82 -7.19 -41.87 -9.78
C ILE A 82 -6.54 -41.16 -10.99
N LYS A 83 -6.22 -41.89 -12.05
CA LYS A 83 -5.62 -41.30 -13.26
C LYS A 83 -6.57 -40.31 -13.94
N GLU A 84 -7.85 -40.63 -14.00
CA GLU A 84 -8.88 -39.74 -14.53
C GLU A 84 -9.04 -38.48 -13.65
N GLN A 85 -9.11 -38.64 -12.34
CA GLN A 85 -9.16 -37.52 -11.40
C GLN A 85 -7.92 -36.61 -11.50
N ILE A 86 -6.72 -37.19 -11.67
CA ILE A 86 -5.48 -36.42 -11.87
C ILE A 86 -5.57 -35.59 -13.15
N ALA A 87 -6.11 -36.15 -14.24
CA ALA A 87 -6.27 -35.42 -15.50
C ALA A 87 -7.28 -34.27 -15.37
N ASP A 88 -8.42 -34.50 -14.71
CA ASP A 88 -9.41 -33.44 -14.38
C ASP A 88 -8.76 -32.32 -13.55
N HIS A 89 -8.01 -32.69 -12.51
CA HIS A 89 -7.34 -31.71 -11.65
C HIS A 89 -6.27 -30.93 -12.40
N GLN A 90 -5.51 -31.57 -13.29
CA GLN A 90 -4.54 -30.87 -14.15
C GLN A 90 -5.21 -29.84 -15.05
N GLN A 91 -6.35 -30.18 -15.65
CA GLN A 91 -7.12 -29.23 -16.47
C GLN A 91 -7.62 -28.05 -15.62
N ARG A 92 -8.25 -28.33 -14.47
CA ARG A 92 -8.78 -27.30 -13.57
C ARG A 92 -7.68 -26.39 -13.02
N ILE A 93 -6.50 -26.93 -12.74
CA ILE A 93 -5.33 -26.14 -12.33
C ILE A 93 -4.91 -25.19 -13.46
N GLY A 94 -4.82 -25.67 -14.71
CA GLY A 94 -4.47 -24.80 -15.85
C GLY A 94 -5.49 -23.67 -16.07
N GLU A 95 -6.78 -23.95 -15.92
CA GLU A 95 -7.84 -22.92 -15.99
C GLU A 95 -7.71 -21.89 -14.85
N LEU A 96 -7.41 -22.35 -13.63
CA LEU A 96 -7.19 -21.46 -12.48
C LEU A 96 -5.93 -20.60 -12.68
N GLU A 97 -4.83 -21.17 -13.16
CA GLU A 97 -3.60 -20.44 -13.48
C GLU A 97 -3.86 -19.35 -14.52
N GLY A 98 -4.60 -19.66 -15.59
CA GLY A 98 -4.98 -18.66 -16.60
C GLY A 98 -5.84 -17.52 -16.02
N ARG A 99 -6.79 -17.85 -15.14
CA ARG A 99 -7.61 -16.84 -14.44
C ARG A 99 -6.80 -16.00 -13.47
N VAL A 100 -5.84 -16.60 -12.76
CA VAL A 100 -4.93 -15.90 -11.85
C VAL A 100 -4.05 -14.94 -12.64
N ASN A 101 -3.40 -15.40 -13.70
CA ASN A 101 -2.57 -14.55 -14.56
C ASN A 101 -3.35 -13.35 -15.11
N SER A 102 -4.57 -13.58 -15.61
CA SER A 102 -5.44 -12.49 -16.11
C SER A 102 -5.81 -11.49 -15.02
N THR A 103 -6.03 -11.97 -13.79
CA THR A 103 -6.37 -11.12 -12.64
C THR A 103 -5.15 -10.33 -12.16
N GLU A 104 -3.96 -10.94 -12.15
CA GLU A 104 -2.69 -10.29 -11.83
C GLU A 104 -2.35 -9.21 -12.85
N ASP A 105 -2.50 -9.48 -14.14
CA ASP A 105 -2.29 -8.51 -15.21
C ASP A 105 -3.23 -7.30 -15.07
N ARG A 106 -4.52 -7.54 -14.81
CA ARG A 106 -5.47 -6.46 -14.54
C ARG A 106 -5.13 -5.70 -13.27
N GLY A 107 -4.68 -6.39 -12.22
CA GLY A 107 -4.19 -5.77 -10.98
C GLY A 107 -2.99 -4.85 -11.21
N ALA A 108 -2.04 -5.28 -12.03
CA ALA A 108 -0.88 -4.47 -12.41
C ALA A 108 -1.29 -3.22 -13.21
N LYS A 109 -2.24 -3.33 -14.14
CA LYS A 109 -2.80 -2.19 -14.89
C LYS A 109 -3.49 -1.20 -13.95
N HIS A 110 -4.38 -1.67 -13.08
CA HIS A 110 -5.06 -0.82 -12.09
C HIS A 110 -4.07 -0.10 -11.18
N HIS A 111 -3.00 -0.78 -10.72
CA HIS A 111 -1.99 -0.15 -9.89
C HIS A 111 -1.26 1.01 -10.60
N ARG A 112 -0.96 0.87 -11.90
CA ARG A 112 -0.36 1.95 -12.71
C ARG A 112 -1.30 3.16 -12.82
N VAL A 113 -2.57 2.91 -13.09
CA VAL A 113 -3.58 3.98 -13.22
C VAL A 113 -3.80 4.68 -11.89
N LEU A 114 -3.95 3.93 -10.80
CA LEU A 114 -4.12 4.50 -9.46
C LEU A 114 -2.93 5.40 -9.09
N ARG A 115 -1.71 4.98 -9.39
CA ARG A 115 -0.51 5.80 -9.17
C ARG A 115 -0.58 7.11 -9.97
N TYR A 116 -0.89 7.03 -11.27
CA TYR A 116 -1.02 8.20 -12.11
C TYR A 116 -2.11 9.17 -11.62
N LEU A 117 -3.28 8.64 -11.24
CA LEU A 117 -4.39 9.45 -10.73
C LEU A 117 -4.03 10.13 -9.40
N LEU A 118 -3.42 9.41 -8.46
CA LEU A 118 -2.97 10.00 -7.19
C LEU A 118 -1.91 11.09 -7.39
N GLN A 119 -0.98 10.89 -8.34
CA GLN A 119 0.01 11.91 -8.70
C GLN A 119 -0.67 13.16 -9.29
N ARG A 120 -1.63 12.96 -10.19
CA ARG A 120 -2.37 14.05 -10.84
C ARG A 120 -3.27 14.79 -9.84
N GLU A 121 -3.93 14.08 -8.93
CA GLU A 121 -4.71 14.65 -7.83
C GLU A 121 -3.83 15.54 -6.94
N ARG A 122 -2.64 15.06 -6.57
CA ARG A 122 -1.67 15.84 -5.79
C ARG A 122 -1.24 17.10 -6.53
N GLN A 123 -0.93 16.99 -7.82
CA GLN A 123 -0.52 18.13 -8.63
C GLN A 123 -1.65 19.17 -8.69
N HIS A 124 -2.87 18.76 -9.02
CA HIS A 124 -4.03 19.65 -9.08
C HIS A 124 -4.34 20.29 -7.72
N SER A 125 -4.21 19.54 -6.63
CA SER A 125 -4.41 20.06 -5.27
C SER A 125 -3.37 21.12 -4.94
N ALA A 126 -2.09 20.89 -5.29
CA ALA A 126 -1.03 21.87 -5.09
C ALA A 126 -1.22 23.14 -5.94
N GLU A 127 -1.63 22.99 -7.21
CA GLU A 127 -1.95 24.11 -8.10
C GLU A 127 -3.15 24.91 -7.58
N CYS A 128 -4.20 24.24 -7.09
CA CYS A 128 -5.36 24.88 -6.47
C CYS A 128 -4.97 25.66 -5.20
N GLU A 129 -4.15 25.07 -4.33
CA GLU A 129 -3.63 25.75 -3.13
C GLU A 129 -2.81 26.99 -3.52
N GLU A 130 -1.96 26.88 -4.53
CA GLU A 130 -1.15 28.00 -5.02
C GLU A 130 -2.01 29.12 -5.61
N LEU A 131 -3.00 28.79 -6.46
CA LEU A 131 -3.93 29.76 -7.02
C LEU A 131 -4.72 30.49 -5.93
N GLN A 132 -5.25 29.76 -4.95
CA GLN A 132 -5.96 30.36 -3.81
C GLN A 132 -5.07 31.35 -3.05
N ASN A 133 -3.81 30.99 -2.78
CA ASN A 133 -2.90 31.86 -2.05
C ASN A 133 -2.45 33.08 -2.89
N ARG A 134 -2.25 32.92 -4.21
CA ARG A 134 -1.99 34.03 -5.13
C ARG A 134 -3.15 35.03 -5.14
N MET A 135 -4.39 34.54 -5.21
CA MET A 135 -5.60 35.38 -5.19
C MET A 135 -5.81 36.11 -3.86
N ARG A 136 -5.30 35.56 -2.75
CA ARG A 136 -5.39 36.16 -1.42
C ARG A 136 -4.19 37.02 -1.03
N ARG A 137 -3.18 37.16 -1.90
CA ARG A 137 -1.96 37.92 -1.60
C ARG A 137 -2.22 39.37 -1.20
N ASN A 138 -3.29 39.97 -1.74
CA ASN A 138 -3.70 41.34 -1.45
C ASN A 138 -4.64 41.44 -0.24
N ASN A 139 -5.02 40.31 0.34
CA ASN A 139 -5.95 40.25 1.45
C ASN A 139 -5.21 40.32 2.80
N LEU A 140 -5.80 41.10 3.71
CA LEU A 140 -5.40 41.23 5.10
C LEU A 140 -6.61 40.85 5.97
N ARG A 141 -6.34 40.18 7.09
CA ARG A 141 -7.36 39.80 8.05
C ARG A 141 -7.15 40.51 9.38
N ILE A 142 -8.17 41.21 9.84
CA ILE A 142 -8.16 41.92 11.11
C ILE A 142 -9.09 41.19 12.09
N TYR A 143 -8.56 40.85 13.27
CA TYR A 143 -9.27 40.13 14.31
C TYR A 143 -9.61 41.03 15.49
N GLN A 144 -10.64 40.64 16.25
CA GLN A 144 -11.03 41.24 17.53
C GLN A 144 -11.59 42.67 17.47
N ILE A 145 -12.06 43.12 16.31
CA ILE A 145 -12.80 44.39 16.21
C ILE A 145 -14.23 44.16 16.75
N PRO A 146 -14.73 44.94 17.73
CA PRO A 146 -16.09 44.79 18.24
C PRO A 146 -17.14 44.89 17.14
N GLU A 147 -18.17 44.04 17.20
CA GLU A 147 -19.28 44.10 16.25
C GLU A 147 -20.09 45.39 16.43
N GLY A 148 -20.61 45.95 15.33
CA GLY A 148 -21.38 47.20 15.36
C GLY A 148 -20.55 48.47 15.54
N SER A 149 -19.22 48.38 15.64
CA SER A 149 -18.34 49.56 15.60
C SER A 149 -18.17 50.14 14.19
N GLU A 150 -18.69 49.45 13.19
CA GLU A 150 -18.59 49.80 11.78
C GLU A 150 -19.75 50.71 11.42
N VAL A 151 -19.46 52.00 11.30
CA VAL A 151 -20.45 52.96 10.84
C VAL A 151 -20.35 53.06 9.32
N GLY A 152 -21.43 52.75 8.62
CA GLY A 152 -21.52 52.89 7.16
C GLY A 152 -20.74 51.84 6.37
N ASN A 153 -19.95 52.27 5.39
CA ASN A 153 -19.20 51.39 4.49
C ASN A 153 -17.92 50.86 5.16
N MET A 154 -17.78 49.54 5.19
CA MET A 154 -16.63 48.84 5.78
C MET A 154 -15.28 49.32 5.23
N ALA A 155 -15.19 49.62 3.92
CA ALA A 155 -13.94 50.07 3.32
C ALA A 155 -13.50 51.44 3.87
N VAL A 156 -14.47 52.35 4.09
CA VAL A 156 -14.21 53.67 4.68
C VAL A 156 -13.81 53.52 6.15
N PHE A 157 -14.53 52.68 6.90
CA PHE A 157 -14.19 52.37 8.29
C PHE A 157 -12.76 51.86 8.44
N VAL A 158 -12.31 50.94 7.59
CA VAL A 158 -10.94 50.41 7.65
C VAL A 158 -9.91 51.47 7.23
N LYS A 159 -10.20 52.28 6.20
CA LYS A 159 -9.34 53.41 5.81
C LYS A 159 -9.12 54.39 6.98
N ASP A 160 -10.15 54.65 7.77
CA ASP A 160 -10.05 55.53 8.94
C ASP A 160 -9.41 54.85 10.16
N LEU A 161 -9.59 53.54 10.30
CA LEU A 161 -9.08 52.75 11.43
C LEU A 161 -7.56 52.60 11.38
N LEU A 162 -7.01 52.28 10.20
CA LEU A 162 -5.59 51.91 10.06
C LEU A 162 -4.64 53.04 10.55
N PRO A 163 -4.80 54.32 10.14
CA PRO A 163 -3.93 55.40 10.61
C PRO A 163 -4.12 55.76 12.09
N LYS A 164 -5.31 55.54 12.67
CA LYS A 164 -5.58 55.82 14.09
C LYS A 164 -4.90 54.81 15.01
N VAL A 165 -4.74 53.59 14.53
CA VAL A 165 -4.36 52.45 15.35
C VAL A 165 -2.91 52.01 15.08
N LEU A 166 -2.39 52.29 13.88
CA LEU A 166 -1.03 51.96 13.47
C LEU A 166 -0.21 53.22 13.17
N THR A 167 1.08 53.20 13.53
CA THR A 167 2.03 54.23 13.13
C THR A 167 2.50 53.98 11.69
N LEU A 168 1.77 54.54 10.73
CA LEU A 168 2.06 54.39 9.30
C LEU A 168 3.02 55.47 8.77
N PRO A 169 3.81 55.19 7.71
CA PRO A 169 4.64 56.19 7.05
C PRO A 169 3.80 57.37 6.51
N ALA A 170 4.33 58.58 6.63
CA ALA A 170 3.68 59.78 6.07
C ALA A 170 3.55 59.64 4.54
N GLY A 171 2.34 59.91 4.02
CA GLY A 171 2.05 59.84 2.57
C GLY A 171 1.74 58.43 2.04
N LEU A 172 1.60 57.41 2.89
CA LEU A 172 1.15 56.09 2.44
C LEU A 172 -0.32 56.14 2.01
N ASP A 173 -0.58 56.01 0.71
CA ASP A 173 -1.94 55.95 0.18
C ASP A 173 -2.54 54.55 0.36
N ILE A 174 -3.58 54.45 1.19
CA ILE A 174 -4.24 53.19 1.51
C ILE A 174 -5.48 53.05 0.63
N ASN A 175 -5.33 52.29 -0.47
CA ASN A 175 -6.46 51.98 -1.34
C ASN A 175 -7.02 50.58 -1.08
N ILE A 176 -8.29 50.56 -0.67
CA ILE A 176 -9.05 49.35 -0.35
C ILE A 176 -10.05 49.10 -1.47
N GLU A 177 -9.95 47.93 -2.09
CA GLU A 177 -10.88 47.46 -3.12
C GLU A 177 -12.20 47.02 -2.49
N ARG A 178 -12.11 46.19 -1.44
CA ARG A 178 -13.27 45.62 -0.76
C ARG A 178 -12.92 45.29 0.69
N ALA A 179 -13.84 45.58 1.60
CA ALA A 179 -13.75 45.12 2.98
C ALA A 179 -15.10 44.57 3.45
N HIS A 180 -15.10 43.48 4.21
CA HIS A 180 -16.30 42.89 4.79
C HIS A 180 -15.96 41.99 5.98
N ARG A 181 -16.93 41.71 6.85
CA ARG A 181 -16.79 40.67 7.89
C ARG A 181 -16.79 39.28 7.23
N SER A 182 -16.17 38.30 7.89
CA SER A 182 -16.28 36.90 7.48
C SER A 182 -17.75 36.47 7.42
N LEU A 183 -18.07 35.59 6.46
CA LEU A 183 -19.43 35.07 6.22
C LEU A 183 -19.95 34.14 7.33
N GLN A 184 -19.25 34.04 8.46
CA GLN A 184 -19.70 33.27 9.61
C GLN A 184 -20.96 33.91 10.20
N SER A 185 -21.77 33.09 10.88
CA SER A 185 -22.93 33.57 11.63
C SER A 185 -22.50 34.60 12.67
N ARG A 186 -23.37 35.58 12.90
CA ARG A 186 -23.11 36.60 13.90
C ARG A 186 -23.09 35.94 15.29
N PRO A 187 -22.04 36.14 16.11
CA PRO A 187 -22.01 35.64 17.48
C PRO A 187 -23.18 36.21 18.28
N THR A 188 -24.00 35.33 18.84
CA THR A 188 -25.17 35.70 19.66
C THR A 188 -24.78 36.07 21.09
N SER A 189 -23.66 35.53 21.59
CA SER A 189 -23.13 35.79 22.93
C SER A 189 -22.04 36.85 22.90
N SER A 190 -22.01 37.74 23.90
CA SER A 190 -20.95 38.73 24.04
C SER A 190 -19.58 38.12 24.42
N THR A 191 -19.55 36.85 24.83
CA THR A 191 -18.33 36.11 25.17
C THR A 191 -17.66 35.50 23.93
N ALA A 192 -18.42 35.28 22.85
CA ALA A 192 -17.87 34.73 21.62
C ALA A 192 -16.99 35.79 20.90
N PRO A 193 -15.88 35.37 20.27
CA PRO A 193 -15.02 36.31 19.55
C PRO A 193 -15.77 36.92 18.35
N PRO A 194 -15.60 38.23 18.09
CA PRO A 194 -16.23 38.88 16.96
C PRO A 194 -15.66 38.34 15.64
N ARG A 195 -16.48 38.36 14.58
CA ARG A 195 -16.07 37.91 13.24
C ARG A 195 -14.88 38.71 12.73
N SER A 196 -13.91 38.08 12.09
CA SER A 196 -12.79 38.81 11.50
C SER A 196 -13.23 39.71 10.34
N ILE A 197 -12.56 40.83 10.12
CA ILE A 197 -12.72 41.65 8.91
C ILE A 197 -11.69 41.19 7.87
N LEU A 198 -12.17 40.90 6.66
CA LEU A 198 -11.35 40.62 5.47
C LEU A 198 -11.26 41.90 4.64
N VAL A 199 -10.04 42.35 4.38
CA VAL A 199 -9.74 43.58 3.67
C VAL A 199 -8.87 43.24 2.45
N ARG A 200 -9.33 43.59 1.26
CA ARG A 200 -8.57 43.45 0.02
C ARG A 200 -8.03 44.82 -0.39
N PHE A 201 -6.71 44.92 -0.46
CA PHE A 201 -6.00 46.11 -0.92
C PHE A 201 -5.88 46.08 -2.45
N LEU A 202 -5.78 47.24 -3.08
CA LEU A 202 -5.44 47.32 -4.51
C LEU A 202 -3.99 46.88 -4.76
N ASP A 203 -3.07 47.28 -3.88
CA ASP A 203 -1.65 46.96 -3.97
C ASP A 203 -1.17 46.06 -2.82
N ALA A 204 -0.51 44.96 -3.18
CA ALA A 204 0.12 44.03 -2.24
C ALA A 204 1.22 44.70 -1.42
N ALA A 205 1.98 45.65 -2.00
CA ALA A 205 3.09 46.31 -1.34
C ALA A 205 2.59 47.18 -0.18
N VAL A 206 1.53 47.96 -0.40
CA VAL A 206 0.87 48.76 0.65
C VAL A 206 0.37 47.86 1.78
N LYS A 207 -0.29 46.74 1.44
CA LYS A 207 -0.74 45.75 2.42
C LYS A 207 0.42 45.17 3.24
N ASP A 208 1.55 44.85 2.60
CA ASP A 208 2.74 44.33 3.29
C ASP A 208 3.36 45.37 4.24
N VAL A 209 3.39 46.65 3.85
CA VAL A 209 3.85 47.74 4.73
C VAL A 209 2.95 47.85 5.96
N VAL A 210 1.62 47.92 5.77
CA VAL A 210 0.65 47.99 6.88
C VAL A 210 0.80 46.81 7.84
N LEU A 211 0.91 45.60 7.29
CA LEU A 211 1.08 44.39 8.09
C LEU A 211 2.40 44.37 8.87
N GLN A 212 3.51 44.77 8.24
CA GLN A 212 4.80 44.86 8.91
C GLN A 212 4.77 45.87 10.06
N GLN A 213 4.11 47.02 9.88
CA GLN A 213 3.98 48.01 10.96
C GLN A 213 3.16 47.46 12.13
N ALA A 214 2.05 46.79 11.84
CA ALA A 214 1.25 46.13 12.87
C ALA A 214 2.05 45.10 13.67
N TRP A 215 2.88 44.29 12.99
CA TRP A 215 3.75 43.31 13.67
C TRP A 215 4.90 43.94 14.44
N ARG A 216 5.47 45.05 13.97
CA ARG A 216 6.54 45.81 14.67
C ARG A 216 6.02 46.45 15.95
N GLN A 217 4.82 47.05 15.90
CA GLN A 217 4.19 47.68 17.07
C GLN A 217 3.73 46.63 18.10
N GLY A 218 3.27 45.46 17.65
CA GLY A 218 3.04 44.26 18.46
C GLY A 218 1.79 44.29 19.35
N LYS A 219 1.63 45.31 20.21
CA LYS A 219 0.42 45.55 21.00
C LYS A 219 -0.36 46.69 20.36
N VAL A 220 -1.39 46.32 19.61
CA VAL A 220 -2.27 47.26 18.92
C VAL A 220 -3.65 47.18 19.54
N THR A 221 -4.23 48.31 19.94
CA THR A 221 -5.51 48.38 20.65
C THR A 221 -6.51 49.27 19.93
N PHE A 222 -7.78 48.91 20.02
CA PHE A 222 -8.91 49.68 19.53
C PHE A 222 -10.06 49.57 20.54
N LYS A 223 -10.56 50.70 21.05
CA LYS A 223 -11.58 50.75 22.11
C LYS A 223 -11.24 49.81 23.29
N ASP A 224 -10.01 49.94 23.80
CA ASP A 224 -9.46 49.16 24.90
C ASP A 224 -9.35 47.63 24.69
N LYS A 225 -9.66 47.15 23.48
CA LYS A 225 -9.48 45.75 23.09
C LYS A 225 -8.27 45.59 22.19
N ARG A 226 -7.50 44.53 22.43
CA ARG A 226 -6.35 44.18 21.58
C ARG A 226 -6.84 43.62 20.24
N ILE A 227 -6.34 44.19 19.15
CA ILE A 227 -6.61 43.72 17.79
C ILE A 227 -5.39 43.03 17.20
N PHE A 228 -5.61 42.15 16.22
CA PHE A 228 -4.55 41.42 15.55
C PHE A 228 -4.68 41.56 14.04
N PHE A 229 -3.54 41.65 13.37
CA PHE A 229 -3.42 41.72 11.91
C PHE A 229 -2.64 40.51 11.43
N ASP A 230 -3.19 39.80 10.45
CA ASP A 230 -2.53 38.64 9.84
C ASP A 230 -2.84 38.57 8.35
N GLN A 231 -2.05 37.80 7.61
CA GLN A 231 -2.34 37.50 6.20
C GLN A 231 -3.54 36.56 6.10
N ASP A 232 -4.29 36.68 5.01
CA ASP A 232 -5.35 35.74 4.67
C ASP A 232 -4.76 34.59 3.84
N TYR A 233 -4.36 33.51 4.51
CA TYR A 233 -3.90 32.29 3.84
C TYR A 233 -5.06 31.33 3.52
N SER A 234 -4.85 30.42 2.57
CA SER A 234 -5.75 29.29 2.38
C SER A 234 -5.87 28.45 3.66
N PRO A 235 -7.00 27.77 3.91
CA PRO A 235 -7.19 26.98 5.13
C PRO A 235 -6.16 25.86 5.27
N GLU A 236 -5.74 25.25 4.17
CA GLU A 236 -4.69 24.22 4.14
C GLU A 236 -3.33 24.79 4.53
N LEU A 237 -2.96 25.93 3.95
CA LEU A 237 -1.72 26.61 4.29
C LEU A 237 -1.71 27.06 5.75
N GLN A 238 -2.85 27.59 6.25
CA GLN A 238 -3.00 27.97 7.65
C GLN A 238 -2.79 26.78 8.60
N LYS A 239 -3.33 25.60 8.27
CA LYS A 239 -3.11 24.36 9.04
C LYS A 239 -1.62 23.99 9.05
N LYS A 240 -0.95 23.98 7.90
CA LYS A 240 0.49 23.70 7.78
C LYS A 240 1.32 24.70 8.62
N ARG A 241 1.05 26.00 8.48
CA ARG A 241 1.71 27.06 9.26
C ARG A 241 1.45 26.93 10.75
N SER A 242 0.24 26.55 11.18
CA SER A 242 -0.08 26.35 12.60
C SER A 242 0.79 25.27 13.23
N LYS A 243 1.03 24.15 12.51
CA LYS A 243 1.94 23.10 12.96
C LYS A 243 3.37 23.62 13.11
N VAL A 244 3.87 24.35 12.11
CA VAL A 244 5.20 24.96 12.16
C VAL A 244 5.31 25.99 13.28
N HIS A 245 4.27 26.80 13.52
CA HIS A 245 4.24 27.77 14.60
C HIS A 245 4.29 27.10 15.99
N SER A 246 3.66 25.94 16.16
CA SER A 246 3.78 25.14 17.39
C SER A 246 5.25 24.75 17.65
N VAL A 247 5.94 24.24 16.61
CA VAL A 247 7.35 23.88 16.68
C VAL A 247 8.23 25.11 16.96
N VAL A 248 7.98 26.23 16.28
CA VAL A 248 8.70 27.50 16.51
C VAL A 248 8.52 27.98 17.95
N LYS A 249 7.33 27.82 18.55
CA LYS A 249 7.08 28.18 19.95
C LYS A 249 7.93 27.33 20.89
N GLN A 250 8.00 26.01 20.67
CA GLN A 250 8.85 25.11 21.46
C GLN A 250 10.34 25.46 21.31
N LEU A 251 10.81 25.75 20.09
CA LEU A 251 12.20 26.16 19.84
C LEU A 251 12.54 27.48 20.55
N LYS A 252 11.63 28.46 20.53
CA LYS A 252 11.81 29.73 21.24
C LYS A 252 11.86 29.56 22.76
N GLN A 253 11.10 28.63 23.33
CA GLN A 253 11.18 28.30 24.76
C GLN A 253 12.56 27.74 25.15
N LYS A 254 13.25 27.11 24.19
CA LYS A 254 14.63 26.61 24.35
C LYS A 254 15.71 27.62 23.92
N ASN A 255 15.35 28.89 23.75
CA ASN A 255 16.24 29.97 23.28
C ASN A 255 16.85 29.75 21.88
N ILE A 256 16.24 28.91 21.04
CA ILE A 256 16.68 28.70 19.66
C ILE A 256 15.92 29.66 18.73
N GLN A 257 16.65 30.41 17.90
CA GLN A 257 16.03 31.33 16.95
C GLN A 257 15.40 30.55 15.79
N ALA A 258 14.08 30.56 15.73
CA ALA A 258 13.31 29.93 14.66
C ALA A 258 12.26 30.88 14.07
N LYS A 259 12.02 30.75 12.75
CA LYS A 259 11.04 31.53 11.99
C LYS A 259 10.24 30.62 11.06
N CYS A 260 8.95 30.92 10.90
CA CYS A 260 8.10 30.31 9.88
C CYS A 260 8.09 31.21 8.64
N LEU A 261 8.65 30.74 7.53
CA LEU A 261 8.68 31.43 6.25
C LEU A 261 7.50 30.99 5.37
N TYR A 262 7.10 31.86 4.45
CA TYR A 262 6.11 31.49 3.42
C TYR A 262 6.67 30.39 2.49
N PRO A 263 5.87 29.40 2.07
CA PRO A 263 4.48 29.15 2.48
C PRO A 263 4.36 28.59 3.92
N ALA A 264 5.05 27.51 4.26
CA ALA A 264 5.07 26.94 5.62
C ALA A 264 6.43 26.30 5.94
N ARG A 265 7.51 27.03 5.64
CA ARG A 265 8.89 26.53 5.78
C ARG A 265 9.44 26.87 7.17
N LEU A 266 10.21 25.97 7.76
CA LEU A 266 10.84 26.18 9.06
C LEU A 266 12.30 26.61 8.87
N LYS A 267 12.64 27.82 9.28
CA LYS A 267 14.02 28.31 9.33
C LYS A 267 14.52 28.28 10.77
N ILE A 268 15.61 27.56 11.02
CA ILE A 268 16.24 27.40 12.34
C ILE A 268 17.67 27.93 12.25
N LYS A 269 18.09 28.71 13.25
CA LYS A 269 19.48 29.09 13.44
C LYS A 269 20.13 28.12 14.43
N LEU A 270 21.06 27.32 13.93
CA LEU A 270 21.88 26.38 14.70
C LEU A 270 23.30 26.92 14.81
N ASP A 271 24.11 26.30 15.65
CA ASP A 271 25.54 26.62 15.77
C ASP A 271 26.30 26.33 14.45
N SER A 272 25.81 25.34 13.69
CA SER A 272 26.31 25.01 12.34
C SER A 272 25.83 25.97 11.23
N GLY A 273 25.04 26.99 11.57
CA GLY A 273 24.47 27.96 10.63
C GLY A 273 22.96 27.91 10.50
N GLU A 274 22.42 28.66 9.53
CA GLU A 274 20.98 28.74 9.28
C GLU A 274 20.52 27.59 8.35
N LYS A 275 19.59 26.76 8.82
CA LYS A 275 18.96 25.70 8.01
C LYS A 275 17.50 26.01 7.76
N THR A 276 17.05 25.76 6.52
CA THR A 276 15.65 25.95 6.12
C THR A 276 15.08 24.63 5.63
N PHE A 277 14.04 24.16 6.31
CA PHE A 277 13.32 22.93 5.99
C PHE A 277 12.03 23.27 5.23
N ALA A 278 11.75 22.49 4.18
CA ALA A 278 10.52 22.64 3.40
C ALA A 278 9.30 22.10 4.15
N THR A 279 9.45 20.91 4.74
CA THR A 279 8.39 20.20 5.48
C THR A 279 8.87 19.91 6.91
N LEU A 280 7.95 19.79 7.86
CA LEU A 280 8.27 19.36 9.23
C LEU A 280 8.85 17.94 9.28
N ILE A 281 8.48 17.08 8.32
CA ILE A 281 9.03 15.73 8.18
C ILE A 281 10.53 15.79 7.90
N SER A 282 10.96 16.60 6.92
CA SER A 282 12.40 16.80 6.65
C SER A 282 13.19 17.39 7.84
N ALA A 283 12.50 18.03 8.78
CA ALA A 283 13.10 18.61 9.98
C ALA A 283 13.10 17.65 11.18
N SER A 284 12.41 16.49 11.12
CA SER A 284 12.19 15.60 12.28
C SER A 284 13.48 15.28 13.00
N ASP A 285 14.48 14.81 12.28
CA ASP A 285 15.74 14.33 12.85
C ASP A 285 16.50 15.46 13.56
N THR A 286 16.39 16.68 13.02
CA THR A 286 16.99 17.86 13.65
C THR A 286 16.20 18.32 14.87
N LEU A 287 14.87 18.22 14.83
CA LEU A 287 14.00 18.60 15.94
C LEU A 287 14.10 17.61 17.10
N GLU A 288 14.24 16.32 16.80
CA GLU A 288 14.48 15.26 17.79
C GLU A 288 15.81 15.48 18.52
N LYS A 289 16.89 15.81 17.79
CA LYS A 289 18.18 16.19 18.40
C LYS A 289 18.07 17.41 19.31
N LEU A 290 17.16 18.32 19.02
CA LEU A 290 16.86 19.50 19.85
C LEU A 290 15.82 19.21 20.95
N GLY A 291 15.35 17.96 21.07
CA GLY A 291 14.34 17.51 22.03
C GLY A 291 12.96 18.13 21.83
N VAL A 292 12.59 18.46 20.60
CA VAL A 292 11.29 19.04 20.23
C VAL A 292 10.40 17.95 19.65
N GLN A 293 9.24 17.72 20.25
CA GLN A 293 8.31 16.70 19.77
C GLN A 293 7.49 17.24 18.60
N VAL A 294 7.51 16.51 17.48
CA VAL A 294 6.72 16.82 16.28
C VAL A 294 5.59 15.82 16.15
N THR A 295 4.35 16.29 16.29
CA THR A 295 3.16 15.50 16.02
C THR A 295 2.82 15.56 14.53
N VAL A 296 3.50 14.73 13.73
CA VAL A 296 3.12 14.48 12.32
C VAL A 296 2.20 13.28 12.27
N GLY A 297 1.00 13.44 11.69
CA GLY A 297 0.05 12.33 11.53
C GLY A 297 0.59 11.27 10.58
N GLU A 298 0.24 10.00 10.81
CA GLU A 298 0.68 8.86 10.00
C GLU A 298 0.37 9.05 8.52
N ARG A 299 -0.83 9.56 8.21
CA ARG A 299 -1.25 9.92 6.85
C ARG A 299 -0.27 10.85 6.14
N GLU A 300 0.16 11.93 6.81
CA GLU A 300 1.08 12.91 6.22
C GLU A 300 2.47 12.31 5.97
N ARG A 301 2.92 11.37 6.81
CA ARG A 301 4.17 10.65 6.60
C ARG A 301 4.09 9.74 5.36
N ILE A 302 2.98 9.05 5.19
CA ILE A 302 2.75 8.18 4.02
C ILE A 302 2.67 9.03 2.74
N GLU A 303 1.93 10.14 2.76
CA GLU A 303 1.80 11.04 1.61
C GLU A 303 3.16 11.68 1.20
N GLU A 304 4.04 11.98 2.14
CA GLU A 304 5.39 12.49 1.85
C GLU A 304 6.30 11.38 1.30
N LYS A 305 6.27 10.17 1.87
CA LYS A 305 7.02 9.02 1.33
C LYS A 305 6.61 8.68 -0.10
N LEU A 306 5.29 8.65 -0.37
CA LEU A 306 4.76 8.49 -1.71
C LEU A 306 5.24 9.61 -2.64
N ALA A 307 5.37 10.84 -2.14
CA ALA A 307 5.96 11.95 -2.89
C ALA A 307 7.38 11.68 -3.35
N GLU A 308 8.23 11.27 -2.41
CA GLU A 308 9.66 11.07 -2.62
C GLU A 308 9.91 9.89 -3.57
N GLU A 309 9.14 8.81 -3.41
CA GLU A 309 9.14 7.68 -4.34
C GLU A 309 8.73 8.11 -5.75
N TRP A 310 7.71 8.96 -5.89
CA TRP A 310 7.28 9.43 -7.21
C TRP A 310 8.27 10.43 -7.82
N ILE A 311 8.87 11.33 -7.03
CA ILE A 311 9.88 12.29 -7.52
C ILE A 311 11.16 11.56 -7.97
N SER A 312 11.59 10.54 -7.23
CA SER A 312 12.75 9.73 -7.59
C SER A 312 12.48 8.88 -8.84
N ARG A 313 11.26 8.35 -8.99
CA ARG A 313 10.83 7.60 -10.19
C ARG A 313 10.45 8.45 -11.39
N ARG A 314 10.16 9.74 -11.24
CA ARG A 314 9.95 10.69 -12.36
C ARG A 314 11.16 10.82 -13.30
N ARG A 315 12.34 10.34 -12.88
CA ARG A 315 13.55 10.20 -13.72
C ARG A 315 13.57 8.91 -14.56
N SER A 316 12.59 8.04 -14.38
CA SER A 316 12.33 6.82 -15.18
C SER A 316 11.10 7.09 -16.05
N GLU A 317 11.21 6.86 -17.36
CA GLU A 317 10.20 7.17 -18.39
C GLU A 317 8.86 6.39 -18.26
N ASN A 318 8.62 5.66 -17.17
CA ASN A 318 7.53 4.70 -17.02
C ASN A 318 6.29 5.19 -16.24
N ASP A 319 6.21 6.45 -15.79
CA ASP A 319 5.07 6.96 -14.98
C ASP A 319 4.05 7.80 -15.79
N THR A 320 4.21 7.95 -17.10
CA THR A 320 3.14 8.48 -17.97
C THR A 320 2.25 7.33 -18.42
N LEU A 321 0.94 7.41 -18.15
CA LEU A 321 -0.02 6.50 -18.78
C LEU A 321 0.11 6.64 -20.30
N PHE A 322 0.54 5.57 -20.97
CA PHE A 322 0.58 5.57 -22.42
C PHE A 322 -0.85 5.48 -22.96
N MET A 323 -1.04 5.92 -24.20
CA MET A 323 -2.35 5.79 -24.86
C MET A 323 -2.87 4.35 -24.88
N ALA A 324 -1.98 3.36 -24.85
CA ALA A 324 -2.35 1.95 -24.72
C ALA A 324 -3.00 1.62 -23.38
N ASP A 325 -2.50 2.18 -22.27
CA ASP A 325 -3.08 1.98 -20.94
C ASP A 325 -4.46 2.65 -20.86
N LEU A 326 -4.62 3.85 -21.43
CA LEU A 326 -5.89 4.57 -21.46
C LEU A 326 -6.93 3.85 -22.34
N LYS A 327 -6.55 3.35 -23.52
CA LYS A 327 -7.43 2.57 -24.40
C LYS A 327 -7.85 1.26 -23.73
N ALA A 328 -6.92 0.56 -23.07
CA ALA A 328 -7.22 -0.67 -22.35
C ALA A 328 -8.23 -0.49 -21.20
N MET A 329 -8.41 0.72 -20.65
CA MET A 329 -9.46 1.01 -19.66
C MET A 329 -10.85 1.24 -20.28
N VAL A 330 -10.90 1.63 -21.55
CA VAL A 330 -12.15 1.89 -22.28
C VAL A 330 -12.64 0.64 -23.01
N GLU A 331 -11.72 -0.25 -23.38
CA GLU A 331 -11.97 -1.47 -24.15
C GLU A 331 -12.19 -2.74 -23.30
N GLU A 332 -12.37 -2.61 -21.98
CA GLU A 332 -12.76 -3.74 -21.09
C GLU A 332 -14.27 -4.06 -21.13
#